data_AF-A0A414X3A8-F1
#
_entry.id   AF-A0A414X3A8-F1
#
_cell.length_a   1.000
_cell.length_b   1.000
_cell.length_c   1.000
_cell.angle_alpha   90.00
_cell.angle_beta   90.00
_cell.angle_gamma   90.00
#
_symmetry.space_group_name_H-M   'P 1'
#
loop_
_entity.id
_entity.type
_entity.pdbx_description
1 polymer ?
#
loop_
_entity_poly.entity_id
_entity_poly.type
_entity_poly.pdbx_seq_one_letter_code
_entity_poly.pdbx_strand_id
1 'polypeptide(L)'
;MKDALDIIMNLLNGKYSLTIVTIAGVVFIIFLILRIGLDLKIFKKQTRFSKLHEKKCESAGVLFSKFQKMKWAVGRYISPYEKIYEGEPSNKKIVDSYQAFWEAYEYFQCNIIYFEPKLRDDIYSFFKSVRGNIDMYAQFKEDYEHNKNHELCQNMRDLITKSDSLLDEISEKLELDFRKIIGNQ
;
A
#
# COMPACT_ATOMS: atom_id res chain seq x y z
N MET A 1 26.57 15.75 42.42
CA MET A 1 27.27 14.68 43.18
C MET A 1 27.47 15.04 44.64
N LYS A 2 27.96 16.26 44.96
CA LYS A 2 28.10 16.73 46.35
C LYS A 2 26.78 16.67 47.15
N ASP A 3 25.68 17.14 46.57
CA ASP A 3 24.37 17.17 47.27
C ASP A 3 23.79 15.78 47.54
N ALA A 4 24.02 14.82 46.65
CA ALA A 4 23.56 13.43 46.85
C ALA A 4 24.35 12.74 47.97
N LEU A 5 25.65 13.01 48.07
CA LEU A 5 26.52 12.51 49.14
C LEU A 5 26.16 13.12 50.50
N ASP A 6 25.80 14.40 50.52
CA ASP A 6 25.39 15.11 51.75
C ASP A 6 24.05 14.59 52.30
N ILE A 7 23.11 14.27 51.41
CA ILE A 7 21.84 13.62 51.78
C ILE A 7 22.10 12.24 52.38
N ILE A 8 22.97 11.43 51.76
CA ILE A 8 23.33 10.09 52.27
C ILE A 8 24.02 10.17 53.63
N MET A 9 24.94 11.11 53.82
CA MET A 9 25.64 11.36 55.09
C MET A 9 24.67 11.79 56.20
N ASN A 10 23.71 12.68 55.90
CA ASN A 10 22.71 13.12 56.87
C ASN A 10 21.69 12.02 57.22
N LEU A 11 21.43 11.09 56.30
CA LEU A 11 20.64 9.87 56.53
C LEU A 11 21.34 8.89 57.48
N LEU A 12 22.62 8.60 57.23
CA LEU A 12 23.45 7.71 58.07
C LEU A 12 23.66 8.27 59.49
N ASN A 13 23.73 9.59 59.61
CA ASN A 13 23.86 10.28 60.90
C ASN A 13 22.54 10.41 61.68
N GLY A 14 21.45 9.79 61.21
CA GLY A 14 20.16 9.76 61.92
C GLY A 14 19.42 11.10 61.99
N LYS A 15 19.79 12.09 61.17
CA LYS A 15 19.16 13.42 61.18
C LYS A 15 17.73 13.43 60.61
N TYR A 16 17.34 12.37 59.91
CA TYR A 16 15.99 12.18 59.40
C TYR A 16 15.30 11.07 60.16
N SER A 17 14.03 11.28 60.52
CA SER A 17 13.21 10.22 61.09
C SER A 17 13.15 9.03 60.12
N LEU A 18 13.43 7.82 60.63
CA LEU A 18 13.41 6.57 59.86
C LEU A 18 12.10 6.41 59.05
N THR A 19 10.97 6.87 59.62
CA THR A 19 9.66 6.87 58.98
C THR A 19 9.62 7.70 57.71
N ILE A 20 10.23 8.90 57.71
CA ILE A 20 10.26 9.81 56.55
C ILE A 20 11.08 9.19 55.42
N VAL A 21 12.22 8.58 55.77
CA VAL A 21 13.09 7.89 54.82
C VAL A 21 12.37 6.70 54.17
N THR A 22 11.67 5.88 54.96
CA THR A 22 10.88 4.77 54.41
C THR A 22 9.74 5.25 53.52
N ILE A 23 9.02 6.32 53.90
CA ILE A 23 7.94 6.88 53.07
C ILE A 23 8.48 7.39 51.74
N ALA A 24 9.60 8.13 51.76
CA ALA A 24 10.24 8.62 50.54
C ALA A 24 10.71 7.47 49.63
N GLY A 25 11.29 6.41 50.20
CA GLY A 25 11.68 5.20 49.47
C GLY A 25 10.49 4.50 48.83
N VAL A 26 9.36 4.35 49.55
CA VAL A 26 8.13 3.76 49.02
C VAL A 26 7.56 4.60 47.88
N VAL A 27 7.50 5.93 48.04
CA VAL A 27 7.03 6.85 46.98
C VAL A 27 7.91 6.74 45.73
N PHE A 28 9.23 6.66 45.90
CA PHE A 28 10.18 6.50 44.80
C PHE A 28 9.98 5.16 44.07
N ILE A 29 9.78 4.06 44.80
CA ILE A 29 9.48 2.75 44.21
C ILE A 29 8.16 2.78 43.44
N ILE A 30 7.11 3.38 43.98
CA ILE A 30 5.81 3.55 43.29
C ILE A 30 5.99 4.36 42.00
N PHE A 31 6.77 5.45 42.05
CA PHE A 31 7.08 6.26 40.87
C PHE A 31 7.82 5.45 39.80
N LEU A 32 8.82 4.63 40.17
CA LEU A 32 9.53 3.77 39.23
C LEU A 32 8.60 2.74 38.58
N ILE A 33 7.71 2.10 39.36
CA ILE A 33 6.73 1.14 38.84
C ILE A 33 5.78 1.82 37.83
N LEU A 34 5.29 3.02 38.16
CA LEU A 34 4.44 3.81 37.25
C LEU A 34 5.16 4.17 35.96
N ARG A 35 6.43 4.59 36.05
CA ARG A 35 7.25 4.93 34.88
C ARG A 35 7.49 3.71 33.98
N ILE A 36 7.87 2.57 34.54
CA ILE A 36 8.03 1.31 33.79
C ILE A 36 6.71 0.92 33.09
N GLY A 37 5.57 1.07 33.79
CA GLY A 37 4.26 0.80 33.22
C GLY A 37 3.89 1.71 32.04
N LEU A 38 4.29 2.99 32.08
CA LEU A 38 4.11 3.95 30.99
C LEU A 38 5.02 3.61 29.81
N ASP A 39 6.30 3.35 30.07
CA ASP A 39 7.28 2.99 29.05
C ASP A 39 6.86 1.71 28.30
N LEU A 40 6.36 0.70 29.02
CA LEU A 40 5.80 -0.51 28.41
C LEU A 40 4.59 -0.23 27.50
N LYS A 41 3.70 0.70 27.90
CA LYS A 41 2.55 1.10 27.07
C LYS A 41 3.01 1.84 25.82
N ILE A 42 3.99 2.74 25.94
CA ILE A 42 4.58 3.49 24.82
C ILE A 42 5.26 2.51 23.86
N PHE A 43 6.07 1.59 24.37
CA PHE A 43 6.74 0.57 23.56
C PHE A 43 5.73 -0.29 22.79
N LYS A 44 4.70 -0.82 23.47
CA LYS A 44 3.62 -1.59 22.81
C LYS A 44 2.93 -0.80 21.69
N LYS A 45 2.66 0.51 21.89
CA LYS A 45 2.09 1.37 20.85
C LYS A 45 3.06 1.55 19.68
N GLN A 46 4.33 1.79 19.95
CA GLN A 46 5.38 1.95 18.93
C GLN A 46 5.56 0.67 18.12
N THR A 47 5.58 -0.51 18.75
CA THR A 47 5.65 -1.80 18.04
C THR A 47 4.42 -2.03 17.15
N ARG A 48 3.22 -1.71 17.63
CA ARG A 48 1.99 -1.81 16.82
C ARG A 48 2.03 -0.87 15.62
N PHE A 49 2.45 0.37 15.83
CA PHE A 49 2.59 1.35 14.76
C PHE A 49 3.62 0.90 13.72
N SER A 50 4.77 0.40 14.17
CA SER A 50 5.82 -0.13 13.28
C SER A 50 5.31 -1.29 12.42
N LYS A 51 4.66 -2.28 13.05
CA LYS A 51 4.05 -3.42 12.31
C LYS A 51 2.96 -2.99 11.33
N LEU A 52 2.12 -2.02 11.72
CA LEU A 52 1.09 -1.50 10.83
C LEU A 52 1.72 -0.76 9.64
N HIS A 53 2.74 0.04 9.89
CA HIS A 53 3.47 0.74 8.84
C HIS A 53 4.15 -0.23 7.88
N GLU A 54 4.83 -1.26 8.40
CA GLU A 54 5.41 -2.34 7.61
C GLU A 54 4.36 -3.02 6.71
N LYS A 55 3.17 -3.34 7.26
CA LYS A 55 2.06 -3.91 6.46
C LYS A 55 1.52 -2.96 5.40
N LYS A 56 1.49 -1.65 5.67
CA LYS A 56 1.12 -0.64 4.65
C LYS A 56 2.14 -0.59 3.52
N CYS A 57 3.44 -0.60 3.85
CA CYS A 57 4.52 -0.61 2.87
C CYS A 57 4.50 -1.88 2.02
N GLU A 58 4.33 -3.05 2.64
CA GLU A 58 4.18 -4.34 1.95
C GLU A 58 2.96 -4.31 1.01
N SER A 59 1.82 -3.83 1.50
CA SER A 59 0.59 -3.74 0.71
C SER A 59 0.75 -2.83 -0.50
N ALA A 60 1.38 -1.67 -0.32
CA ALA A 60 1.67 -0.72 -1.39
C ALA A 60 2.64 -1.32 -2.43
N GLY A 61 3.73 -1.94 -1.98
CA GLY A 61 4.74 -2.53 -2.87
C GLY A 61 4.19 -3.67 -3.72
N VAL A 62 3.41 -4.59 -3.12
CA VAL A 62 2.79 -5.70 -3.86
C VAL A 62 1.72 -5.20 -4.83
N LEU A 63 0.93 -4.22 -4.42
CA LEU A 63 -0.07 -3.62 -5.30
C LEU A 63 0.61 -2.93 -6.51
N PHE A 64 1.70 -2.19 -6.28
CA PHE A 64 2.47 -1.59 -7.36
C PHE A 64 3.05 -2.63 -8.33
N SER A 65 3.59 -3.73 -7.81
CA SER A 65 4.07 -4.84 -8.64
C SER A 65 2.97 -5.40 -9.54
N LYS A 66 1.76 -5.58 -9.00
CA LYS A 66 0.60 -6.04 -9.76
C LYS A 66 0.15 -5.03 -10.82
N PHE A 67 0.19 -3.73 -10.50
CA PHE A 67 -0.04 -2.66 -11.48
C PHE A 67 0.96 -2.72 -12.63
N GLN A 68 2.25 -2.88 -12.36
CA GLN A 68 3.27 -2.99 -13.39
C GLN A 68 3.06 -4.23 -14.28
N LYS A 69 2.69 -5.37 -13.69
CA LYS A 69 2.35 -6.57 -14.46
C LYS A 69 1.14 -6.35 -15.37
N MET A 70 0.11 -5.69 -14.87
CA MET A 70 -1.07 -5.31 -15.66
C MET A 70 -0.68 -4.38 -16.82
N LYS A 71 0.12 -3.34 -16.56
CA LYS A 71 0.64 -2.43 -17.58
C LYS A 71 1.41 -3.19 -18.68
N TRP A 72 2.30 -4.08 -18.30
CA TRP A 72 3.07 -4.91 -19.24
C TRP A 72 2.19 -5.84 -20.07
N ALA A 73 1.17 -6.46 -19.45
CA ALA A 73 0.24 -7.32 -20.16
C ALA A 73 -0.57 -6.54 -21.20
N VAL A 74 -1.07 -5.36 -20.84
CA VAL A 74 -1.79 -4.47 -21.76
C VAL A 74 -0.87 -3.98 -22.88
N GLY A 75 0.35 -3.52 -22.58
CA GLY A 75 1.29 -3.05 -23.60
C GLY A 75 1.64 -4.10 -24.67
N ARG A 76 1.79 -5.38 -24.27
CA ARG A 76 1.99 -6.51 -25.22
C ARG A 76 0.81 -6.69 -26.16
N TYR A 77 -0.40 -6.39 -25.69
CA TYR A 77 -1.60 -6.48 -26.52
C TYR A 77 -1.68 -5.36 -27.57
N ILE A 78 -1.16 -4.16 -27.29
CA ILE A 78 -1.22 -2.98 -28.18
C ILE A 78 -0.13 -3.01 -29.25
N SER A 79 1.04 -3.55 -28.91
CA SER A 79 2.24 -3.44 -29.73
C SER A 79 2.06 -3.99 -31.16
N PRO A 80 2.12 -3.12 -32.20
CA PRO A 80 2.10 -3.56 -33.59
C PRO A 80 3.31 -4.42 -33.96
N TYR A 81 4.40 -4.33 -33.18
CA TYR A 81 5.65 -5.05 -33.42
C TYR A 81 5.53 -6.56 -33.18
N GLU A 82 4.60 -7.00 -32.34
CA GLU A 82 4.45 -8.42 -32.01
C GLU A 82 3.55 -9.21 -32.97
N LYS A 83 2.83 -8.54 -33.90
CA LYS A 83 2.12 -9.25 -34.99
C LYS A 83 3.07 -10.05 -35.88
N ILE A 84 4.38 -9.81 -35.78
CA ILE A 84 5.40 -10.34 -36.69
C ILE A 84 6.35 -11.36 -36.02
N TYR A 85 6.52 -11.35 -34.68
CA TYR A 85 7.67 -12.05 -34.06
C TYR A 85 7.40 -13.25 -33.14
N GLU A 86 6.22 -13.44 -32.53
CA GLU A 86 6.11 -14.45 -31.45
C GLU A 86 5.18 -15.65 -31.70
N GLY A 87 4.41 -15.70 -32.79
CA GLY A 87 3.56 -16.87 -33.08
C GLY A 87 2.48 -17.18 -32.03
N GLU A 88 2.34 -16.37 -30.97
CA GLU A 88 1.29 -16.53 -29.97
C GLU A 88 -0.09 -16.06 -30.51
N PRO A 89 -1.16 -16.85 -30.29
CA PRO A 89 -2.49 -16.47 -30.73
C PRO A 89 -2.98 -15.23 -29.96
N SER A 90 -3.58 -14.27 -30.68
CA SER A 90 -4.09 -13.01 -30.12
C SER A 90 -5.03 -13.19 -28.92
N ASN A 91 -5.78 -14.30 -28.85
CA ASN A 91 -6.65 -14.63 -27.73
C ASN A 91 -5.89 -14.85 -26.41
N LYS A 92 -4.67 -15.41 -26.44
CA LYS A 92 -3.88 -15.65 -25.22
C LYS A 92 -3.49 -14.34 -24.55
N LYS A 93 -3.04 -13.36 -25.34
CA LYS A 93 -2.62 -12.03 -24.85
C LYS A 93 -3.77 -11.25 -24.20
N ILE A 94 -4.98 -11.40 -24.74
CA ILE A 94 -6.19 -10.87 -24.13
C ILE A 94 -6.43 -11.55 -22.78
N VAL A 95 -6.46 -12.89 -22.74
CA VAL A 95 -6.69 -13.65 -21.49
C VAL A 95 -5.68 -13.26 -20.40
N ASP A 96 -4.39 -13.19 -20.74
CA ASP A 96 -3.33 -12.79 -19.80
C ASP A 96 -3.53 -11.36 -19.28
N SER A 97 -3.97 -10.44 -20.13
CA SER A 97 -4.27 -9.05 -19.74
C SER A 97 -5.45 -8.96 -18.78
N TYR A 98 -6.52 -9.73 -19.07
CA TYR A 98 -7.68 -9.83 -18.17
C TYR A 98 -7.30 -10.45 -16.82
N GLN A 99 -6.48 -11.51 -16.83
CA GLN A 99 -6.01 -12.14 -15.61
C GLN A 99 -5.19 -11.16 -14.77
N ALA A 100 -4.24 -10.44 -15.39
CA ALA A 100 -3.43 -9.45 -14.69
C ALA A 100 -4.26 -8.32 -14.07
N PHE A 101 -5.32 -7.87 -14.75
CA PHE A 101 -6.28 -6.91 -14.20
C PHE A 101 -6.98 -7.46 -12.94
N TRP A 102 -7.54 -8.67 -13.01
CA TRP A 102 -8.26 -9.26 -11.88
C TRP A 102 -7.34 -9.52 -10.68
N GLU A 103 -6.11 -9.99 -10.92
CA GLU A 103 -5.11 -10.19 -9.87
C GLU A 103 -4.74 -8.89 -9.14
N ALA A 104 -4.72 -7.76 -9.84
CA ALA A 104 -4.46 -6.44 -9.26
C ALA A 104 -5.69 -5.92 -8.50
N TYR A 105 -6.87 -6.06 -9.10
CA TYR A 105 -8.14 -5.62 -8.52
C TYR A 105 -8.48 -6.39 -7.24
N GLU A 106 -8.40 -7.72 -7.27
CA GLU A 106 -8.66 -8.58 -6.11
C GLU A 106 -7.72 -8.25 -4.96
N TYR A 107 -6.42 -8.10 -5.27
CA TYR A 107 -5.44 -7.72 -4.25
C TYR A 107 -5.77 -6.38 -3.60
N PHE A 108 -6.15 -5.39 -4.41
CA PHE A 108 -6.57 -4.08 -3.88
C PHE A 108 -7.80 -4.20 -2.98
N GLN A 109 -8.84 -4.94 -3.39
CA GLN A 109 -10.06 -5.13 -2.59
C GLN A 109 -9.75 -5.81 -1.24
N CYS A 110 -8.93 -6.86 -1.26
CA CYS A 110 -8.54 -7.59 -0.05
C CYS A 110 -7.68 -6.76 0.92
N ASN A 111 -6.94 -5.77 0.41
CA ASN A 111 -5.99 -4.96 1.18
C ASN A 111 -6.44 -3.51 1.34
N ILE A 112 -7.71 -3.21 1.04
CA ILE A 112 -8.24 -1.84 0.96
C ILE A 112 -8.05 -1.03 2.25
N ILE A 113 -8.06 -1.72 3.40
CA ILE A 113 -7.93 -1.13 4.74
C ILE A 113 -6.56 -0.48 5.00
N TYR A 114 -5.54 -0.83 4.22
CA TYR A 114 -4.17 -0.34 4.40
C TYR A 114 -3.91 0.99 3.69
N PHE A 115 -4.81 1.40 2.79
CA PHE A 115 -4.68 2.62 2.00
C PHE A 115 -5.47 3.78 2.63
N GLU A 116 -4.95 5.00 2.50
CA GLU A 116 -5.67 6.19 2.94
C GLU A 116 -6.91 6.43 2.07
N PRO A 117 -7.99 7.03 2.61
CA PRO A 117 -9.27 7.15 1.91
C PRO A 117 -9.14 7.78 0.52
N LYS A 118 -8.36 8.86 0.38
CA LYS A 118 -8.16 9.52 -0.91
C LYS A 118 -7.47 8.62 -1.94
N LEU A 119 -6.37 7.98 -1.55
CA LEU A 119 -5.62 7.06 -2.42
C LEU A 119 -6.45 5.84 -2.79
N ARG A 120 -7.21 5.29 -1.83
CA ARG A 120 -8.17 4.21 -2.04
C ARG A 120 -9.19 4.59 -3.10
N ASP A 121 -9.81 5.76 -2.98
CA ASP A 121 -10.87 6.20 -3.89
C ASP A 121 -10.32 6.45 -5.30
N ASP A 122 -9.10 7.01 -5.39
CA ASP A 122 -8.38 7.18 -6.65
C ASP A 122 -8.08 5.83 -7.35
N ILE A 123 -7.54 4.86 -6.60
CA ILE A 123 -7.27 3.50 -7.10
C ILE A 123 -8.57 2.80 -7.54
N TYR A 124 -9.63 2.92 -6.75
CA TYR A 124 -10.92 2.31 -7.05
C TYR A 124 -11.54 2.89 -8.33
N SER A 125 -11.50 4.22 -8.48
CA SER A 125 -11.99 4.92 -9.67
C SER A 125 -11.23 4.49 -10.93
N PHE A 126 -9.91 4.33 -10.81
CA PHE A 126 -9.08 3.78 -11.88
C PHE A 126 -9.53 2.37 -12.30
N PHE A 127 -9.63 1.43 -11.35
CA PHE A 127 -10.03 0.06 -11.66
C PHE A 127 -11.44 -0.02 -12.27
N LYS A 128 -12.36 0.83 -11.79
CA LYS A 128 -13.71 0.93 -12.36
C LYS A 128 -13.69 1.43 -13.80
N SER A 129 -12.82 2.39 -14.11
CA SER A 129 -12.67 2.94 -15.47
C SER A 129 -12.09 1.90 -16.44
N VAL A 130 -11.03 1.19 -16.01
CA VAL A 130 -10.44 0.10 -16.81
C VAL A 130 -11.44 -1.03 -17.03
N ARG A 131 -12.19 -1.42 -15.99
CA ARG A 131 -13.27 -2.41 -16.12
C ARG A 131 -14.31 -1.99 -17.16
N GLY A 132 -14.72 -0.72 -17.14
CA GLY A 132 -15.65 -0.19 -18.15
C GLY A 132 -15.12 -0.33 -19.58
N ASN A 133 -13.84 -0.03 -19.81
CA ASN A 133 -13.21 -0.23 -21.12
C ASN A 133 -13.13 -1.71 -21.52
N ILE A 134 -12.85 -2.59 -20.56
CA ILE A 134 -12.80 -4.03 -20.73
C ILE A 134 -14.18 -4.57 -21.16
N ASP A 135 -15.24 -4.19 -20.45
CA ASP A 135 -16.61 -4.61 -20.73
C ASP A 135 -17.06 -4.14 -22.13
N MET A 136 -16.74 -2.89 -22.51
CA MET A 136 -17.00 -2.37 -23.86
C MET A 136 -16.22 -3.11 -24.94
N TYR A 137 -14.95 -3.45 -24.68
CA TYR A 137 -14.14 -4.20 -25.63
C TYR A 137 -14.74 -5.59 -25.90
N ALA A 138 -15.22 -6.28 -24.85
CA ALA A 138 -15.88 -7.58 -24.99
C ALA A 138 -17.13 -7.50 -25.88
N GLN A 139 -17.96 -6.48 -25.67
CA GLN A 139 -19.15 -6.21 -26.51
C GLN A 139 -18.77 -5.98 -27.98
N PHE A 140 -17.80 -5.11 -28.25
CA PHE A 140 -17.37 -4.84 -29.63
C PHE A 140 -16.76 -6.05 -30.31
N LYS A 141 -16.09 -6.94 -29.56
CA LYS A 141 -15.54 -8.17 -30.10
C LYS A 141 -16.64 -9.13 -30.53
N GLU A 142 -17.66 -9.33 -29.69
CA GLU A 142 -18.83 -10.16 -30.02
C GLU A 142 -19.54 -9.62 -31.28
N ASP A 143 -19.80 -8.31 -31.32
CA ASP A 143 -20.40 -7.65 -32.48
C ASP A 143 -19.54 -7.78 -33.75
N TYR A 144 -18.21 -7.73 -33.62
CA TYR A 144 -17.28 -7.88 -34.74
C TYR A 144 -17.24 -9.30 -35.29
N GLU A 145 -17.32 -10.32 -34.43
CA GLU A 145 -17.36 -11.73 -34.85
C GLU A 145 -18.59 -12.01 -35.74
N HIS A 146 -19.70 -11.31 -35.49
CA HIS A 146 -20.92 -11.39 -36.30
C HIS A 146 -20.90 -10.49 -37.54
N ASN A 147 -20.46 -9.24 -37.41
CA ASN A 147 -20.67 -8.22 -38.45
C ASN A 147 -19.42 -7.89 -39.28
N LYS A 148 -18.22 -8.31 -38.83
CA LYS A 148 -16.91 -8.04 -39.45
C LYS A 148 -16.70 -6.58 -39.90
N ASN A 149 -17.26 -5.63 -39.15
CA ASN A 149 -17.21 -4.20 -39.46
C ASN A 149 -15.84 -3.60 -39.12
N HIS A 150 -15.26 -2.83 -40.04
CA HIS A 150 -13.99 -2.13 -39.84
C HIS A 150 -14.05 -1.06 -38.73
N GLU A 151 -15.21 -0.43 -38.52
CA GLU A 151 -15.43 0.57 -37.47
C GLU A 151 -15.30 -0.05 -36.07
N LEU A 152 -15.82 -1.27 -35.86
CA LEU A 152 -15.67 -1.99 -34.59
C LEU A 152 -14.19 -2.31 -34.30
N CYS A 153 -13.41 -2.61 -35.35
CA CYS A 153 -11.97 -2.79 -35.27
C CYS A 153 -11.19 -1.51 -34.91
N GLN A 154 -11.71 -0.33 -35.25
CA GLN A 154 -11.15 0.95 -34.82
C GLN A 154 -11.54 1.24 -33.37
N ASN A 155 -12.82 1.11 -33.02
CA ASN A 155 -13.33 1.32 -31.65
C ASN A 155 -12.61 0.44 -30.62
N MET A 156 -12.37 -0.83 -30.96
CA MET A 156 -11.58 -1.75 -30.14
C MET A 156 -10.14 -1.24 -29.93
N ARG A 157 -9.47 -0.73 -30.98
CA ARG A 157 -8.12 -0.16 -30.88
C ARG A 157 -8.07 1.12 -30.06
N ASP A 158 -9.08 1.97 -30.17
CA ASP A 158 -9.17 3.20 -29.40
C ASP A 158 -9.34 2.93 -27.91
N LEU A 159 -10.17 1.94 -27.54
CA LEU A 159 -10.33 1.50 -26.14
C LEU A 159 -9.03 1.00 -25.52
N ILE A 160 -8.26 0.25 -26.30
CA ILE A 160 -6.97 -0.29 -25.90
C ILE A 160 -5.97 0.84 -25.66
N THR A 161 -5.85 1.75 -26.62
CA THR A 161 -4.96 2.92 -26.54
C THR A 161 -5.32 3.81 -25.35
N LYS A 162 -6.62 4.07 -25.14
CA LYS A 162 -7.13 4.80 -23.99
C LYS A 162 -6.77 4.12 -22.66
N SER A 163 -6.85 2.80 -22.59
CA SER A 163 -6.51 2.04 -21.38
C SER A 163 -5.02 2.09 -21.08
N ASP A 164 -4.15 2.11 -22.09
CA ASP A 164 -2.71 2.28 -21.96
C ASP A 164 -2.35 3.66 -21.38
N SER A 165 -2.93 4.73 -21.94
CA SER A 165 -2.70 6.08 -21.45
C SER A 165 -3.15 6.25 -20.00
N LEU A 166 -4.29 5.64 -19.62
CA LEU A 166 -4.75 5.62 -18.23
C LEU A 166 -3.80 4.86 -17.32
N LEU A 167 -3.22 3.75 -17.80
CA LEU A 167 -2.24 2.96 -17.07
C LEU A 167 -0.93 3.71 -16.85
N ASP A 168 -0.47 4.48 -17.83
CA ASP A 168 0.70 5.35 -17.70
C ASP A 168 0.47 6.44 -16.65
N GLU A 169 -0.60 7.21 -16.79
CA GLU A 169 -0.91 8.33 -15.89
C GLU A 169 -1.08 7.85 -14.43
N ILE A 170 -1.81 6.76 -14.23
CA ILE A 170 -2.03 6.25 -12.86
C ILE A 170 -0.75 5.66 -12.27
N SER A 171 0.13 5.07 -13.10
CA SER A 171 1.36 4.44 -12.61
C SER A 171 2.29 5.48 -11.98
N GLU A 172 2.45 6.64 -12.64
CA GLU A 172 3.25 7.74 -12.10
C GLU A 172 2.66 8.29 -10.81
N LYS A 173 1.34 8.51 -10.78
CA LYS A 173 0.65 9.01 -9.59
C LYS A 173 0.75 8.03 -8.42
N LEU A 174 0.56 6.73 -8.68
CA LEU A 174 0.66 5.68 -7.67
C LEU A 174 2.08 5.51 -7.15
N GLU A 175 3.09 5.60 -8.02
CA GLU A 175 4.48 5.55 -7.59
C GLU A 175 4.77 6.66 -6.58
N LEU A 176 4.36 7.90 -6.88
CA LEU A 176 4.55 9.05 -5.99
C LEU A 176 3.83 8.85 -4.65
N ASP A 177 2.60 8.37 -4.66
CA ASP A 177 1.84 8.16 -3.43
C ASP A 177 2.36 6.96 -2.62
N PHE A 178 2.82 5.89 -3.27
CA PHE A 178 3.45 4.76 -2.59
C PHE A 178 4.83 5.11 -2.03
N ARG A 179 5.62 5.95 -2.72
CA ARG A 179 6.89 6.51 -2.21
C ARG A 179 6.68 7.26 -0.89
N LYS A 180 5.60 8.03 -0.77
CA LYS A 180 5.22 8.68 0.50
C LYS A 180 4.90 7.67 1.60
N ILE A 181 4.21 6.57 1.27
CA ILE A 181 3.88 5.51 2.24
C ILE A 181 5.14 4.82 2.77
N ILE A 182 6.14 4.59 1.92
CA ILE A 182 7.41 3.96 2.31
C ILE A 182 8.42 4.93 2.95
N GLY A 183 8.08 6.22 3.05
CA GLY A 183 8.93 7.25 3.66
C GLY A 183 10.09 7.72 2.78
N ASN A 184 10.03 7.48 1.47
CA ASN A 184 11.05 7.91 0.50
C ASN A 184 10.53 9.19 -0.18
N GLN A 185 10.90 10.35 0.36
CA GLN A 185 10.57 11.68 -0.18
C GLN A 185 11.62 12.16 -1.18
#